data_AF-R5S3B2-F1
#
_entry.id   AF-R5S3B2-F1
#
_cell.length_a   1.000
_cell.length_b   1.000
_cell.length_c   1.000
_cell.angle_alpha   90.00
_cell.angle_beta   90.00
_cell.angle_gamma   90.00
#
_symmetry.space_group_name_H-M   'P 1'
#
loop_
_entity.id
_entity.type
_entity.pdbx_description
1 polymer ?
#
loop_
_entity_poly.entity_id
_entity_poly.type
_entity_poly.pdbx_seq_one_letter_code
_entity_poly.pdbx_strand_id
1 'polypeptide(L)' 'MLSAAVWLLCNSLFFSLRLAGNPGSFPRPLSAAEEKAYLERFAAGDLEARNVLIEHNLRLVAHIVKKMCSKMQISPVKK' A
#
# COMPACT_ATOMS: atom_id res chain seq x y z
N MET A 1 -13.23 38.95 11.70
CA MET A 1 -12.81 38.06 12.81
C MET A 1 -13.42 36.66 12.68
N LEU A 2 -14.74 36.54 12.50
CA LEU A 2 -15.42 35.24 12.32
C LEU A 2 -14.88 34.44 11.12
N SER A 3 -14.62 35.11 9.98
CA SER A 3 -14.09 34.48 8.76
C SER A 3 -12.70 33.86 8.95
N ALA A 4 -11.81 34.53 9.68
CA ALA A 4 -10.47 34.03 9.99
C ALA A 4 -10.54 32.81 10.93
N ALA A 5 -11.46 32.84 11.92
CA ALA A 5 -11.68 31.71 12.82
C ALA A 5 -12.22 30.47 12.06
N VAL A 6 -13.16 30.67 11.13
CA VAL A 6 -13.67 29.59 10.26
C VAL A 6 -12.54 29.01 9.41
N TRP A 7 -11.69 29.85 8.81
CA TRP A 7 -10.58 29.38 7.97
C TRP A 7 -9.55 28.57 8.76
N LEU A 8 -9.23 29.00 9.99
CA LEU A 8 -8.30 28.31 10.88
C LEU A 8 -8.87 26.96 11.37
N LEU A 9 -10.17 26.92 11.66
CA LEU A 9 -10.88 25.69 12.01
C LEU A 9 -10.93 24.71 10.84
N CYS A 10 -11.29 25.16 9.63
CA CYS A 10 -11.26 24.34 8.42
C CYS A 10 -9.85 23.77 8.15
N ASN A 11 -8.81 24.58 8.25
CA ASN A 11 -7.43 24.10 8.06
C ASN A 11 -7.01 23.06 9.09
N SER A 12 -7.39 23.24 10.37
CA SER A 12 -7.11 22.27 11.42
C SER A 12 -7.82 20.92 11.15
N LEU A 13 -9.07 20.97 10.68
CA LEU A 13 -9.83 19.78 10.29
C LEU A 13 -9.19 19.08 9.08
N PHE A 14 -8.83 19.81 8.03
CA PHE A 14 -8.15 19.24 6.85
C PHE A 14 -6.76 18.70 7.20
N PHE A 15 -6.05 19.30 8.15
CA PHE A 15 -4.77 18.81 8.64
C PHE A 15 -4.93 17.47 9.39
N SER A 16 -5.95 17.36 10.24
CA SER A 16 -6.26 16.14 10.97
C SER A 16 -6.59 14.97 10.03
N LEU A 17 -7.33 15.25 8.94
CA LEU A 17 -7.63 14.25 7.91
C LEU A 17 -6.38 13.77 7.16
N ARG A 18 -5.38 14.64 6.93
CA ARG A 18 -4.10 14.21 6.33
C ARG A 18 -3.28 13.34 7.26
N LEU A 19 -3.34 13.57 8.56
CA LEU A 19 -2.65 12.76 9.56
C LEU A 19 -3.34 11.40 9.78
N ALA A 20 -4.66 11.35 9.66
CA ALA A 20 -5.45 10.12 9.84
C ALA A 20 -5.34 9.13 8.67
N GLY A 21 -4.85 9.56 7.51
CA GLY A 21 -4.69 8.70 6.34
C GLY A 21 -3.47 7.79 6.48
N ASN A 22 -3.69 6.48 6.64
CA ASN A 22 -2.64 5.49 6.37
C ASN A 22 -2.17 5.69 4.91
N PRO A 23 -0.91 6.08 4.65
CA PRO A 23 -0.47 6.45 3.32
C PRO A 23 -0.24 5.19 2.47
N GLY A 24 -1.33 4.62 1.94
CA GLY A 24 -1.28 3.52 0.99
C GLY A 24 -2.48 2.58 1.09
N SER A 25 -3.02 2.18 -0.07
CA SER A 25 -3.93 1.04 -0.18
C SER A 25 -3.27 -0.31 0.15
N PHE A 26 -1.94 -0.34 0.31
CA PHE A 26 -1.18 -1.55 0.59
C PHE A 26 -0.63 -1.52 2.02
N PRO A 27 -0.62 -2.67 2.72
CA PRO A 27 0.03 -2.76 4.03
C PRO A 27 1.54 -2.48 3.93
N ARG A 28 2.14 -2.08 5.05
CA ARG A 28 3.59 -1.86 5.14
C ARG A 28 4.32 -3.19 4.94
N PRO A 29 5.53 -3.21 4.36
CA PRO A 29 6.29 -4.46 4.23
C PRO A 29 6.56 -5.05 5.62
N LEU A 30 6.47 -6.38 5.72
CA LEU A 30 6.89 -7.09 6.92
C LEU A 30 8.39 -6.95 7.14
N SER A 31 8.82 -7.05 8.40
CA SER A 31 10.23 -7.21 8.71
C SER A 31 10.72 -8.61 8.31
N ALA A 32 12.03 -8.75 8.06
CA ALA A 32 12.62 -10.05 7.68
C ALA A 32 12.44 -11.14 8.76
N ALA A 33 12.27 -10.75 10.03
CA ALA A 33 11.99 -11.70 11.12
C ALA A 33 10.55 -12.20 11.09
N GLU A 34 9.58 -11.29 10.89
CA GLU A 34 8.17 -11.65 10.76
C GLU A 34 7.91 -12.48 9.50
N GLU A 35 8.53 -12.11 8.38
CA GLU A 35 8.39 -12.86 7.12
C GLU A 35 8.85 -14.32 7.30
N LYS A 36 9.99 -14.55 7.97
CA LYS A 36 10.44 -15.92 8.29
C LYS A 36 9.42 -16.68 9.15
N ALA A 37 8.88 -16.04 10.18
CA ALA A 37 7.87 -16.66 11.03
C ALA A 37 6.59 -17.04 10.24
N TYR A 38 6.12 -16.17 9.34
CA TYR A 38 4.98 -16.48 8.48
C TYR A 38 5.29 -17.55 7.43
N LEU A 39 6.53 -17.62 6.93
CA LEU A 39 6.96 -18.69 6.02
C LEU A 39 7.00 -20.05 6.72
N GLU A 40 7.50 -20.11 7.96
CA GLU A 40 7.48 -21.34 8.76
C GLU A 40 6.05 -21.80 9.06
N ARG A 41 5.16 -20.87 9.42
CA ARG A 41 3.73 -21.15 9.62
C ARG A 41 3.05 -21.61 8.33
N PHE A 42 3.38 -21.00 7.19
CA PHE A 42 2.88 -21.43 5.90
C PHE A 42 3.38 -22.84 5.54
N ALA A 43 4.64 -23.16 5.84
CA ALA A 43 5.18 -24.51 5.68
C ALA A 43 4.47 -25.54 6.58
N ALA A 44 3.96 -25.12 7.74
CA ALA A 44 3.10 -25.93 8.60
C ALA A 44 1.65 -26.06 8.10
N GLY A 45 1.29 -25.44 6.97
CA GLY A 45 -0.03 -25.54 6.35
C GLY A 45 -1.02 -24.44 6.73
N ASP A 46 -0.57 -23.38 7.42
CA ASP A 46 -1.41 -22.24 7.79
C ASP A 46 -1.77 -21.38 6.57
N LEU A 47 -3.04 -21.41 6.17
CA LEU A 47 -3.57 -20.64 5.04
C LEU A 47 -3.63 -19.13 5.33
N GLU A 48 -3.79 -18.73 6.59
CA GLU A 48 -3.81 -17.33 6.97
C GLU A 48 -2.43 -16.71 6.83
N ALA A 49 -1.38 -17.46 7.20
CA ALA A 49 0.00 -17.05 6.97
C ALA A 49 0.29 -16.81 5.48
N ARG A 50 -0.28 -17.64 4.60
CA ARG A 50 -0.18 -17.45 3.13
C ARG A 50 -0.84 -16.14 2.69
N ASN A 51 -2.06 -15.87 3.17
CA ASN A 51 -2.82 -14.68 2.77
C ASN A 51 -2.10 -13.40 3.19
N VAL A 52 -1.59 -13.35 4.42
CA VAL A 52 -0.78 -12.23 4.93
C VAL A 52 0.44 -11.97 4.05
N LEU A 53 1.20 -13.03 3.72
CA LEU A 53 2.37 -12.92 2.84
C LEU A 53 2.00 -12.40 1.45
N ILE A 54 0.89 -12.86 0.86
CA ILE A 54 0.43 -12.41 -0.45
C ILE A 54 0.09 -10.91 -0.41
N GLU A 55 -0.75 -10.47 0.52
CA GLU A 55 -1.23 -9.08 0.60
C GLU A 55 -0.09 -8.07 0.76
N HIS A 56 0.91 -8.41 1.57
CA HIS A 56 2.07 -7.55 1.80
C HIS A 56 2.99 -7.50 0.57
N ASN A 57 3.08 -8.59 -0.19
CA ASN A 57 3.87 -8.65 -1.42
C ASN A 57 3.14 -8.07 -2.65
N LEU A 58 1.82 -7.81 -2.58
CA LEU A 58 1.07 -7.16 -3.69
C LEU A 58 1.65 -5.80 -4.08
N ARG A 59 2.25 -5.07 -3.13
CA ARG A 59 2.95 -3.82 -3.42
C ARG A 59 4.09 -4.02 -4.42
N LEU A 60 4.84 -5.11 -4.31
CA LEU A 60 5.91 -5.45 -5.25
C LEU A 60 5.32 -5.72 -6.64
N VAL A 61 4.20 -6.44 -6.70
CA VAL A 61 3.48 -6.71 -7.97
C VAL A 61 3.08 -5.41 -8.66
N ALA A 62 2.48 -4.46 -7.93
CA ALA A 62 2.12 -3.16 -8.47
C ALA A 62 3.35 -2.39 -9.02
N HIS A 63 4.48 -2.43 -8.30
CA HIS A 63 5.72 -1.84 -8.77
C HIS A 63 6.30 -2.55 -10.02
N ILE A 64 6.22 -3.88 -10.09
CA ILE A 64 6.65 -4.66 -11.25
C ILE A 64 5.81 -4.31 -12.47
N VAL A 65 4.47 -4.30 -12.35
CA VAL A 65 3.55 -3.94 -13.44
C VAL A 65 3.84 -2.52 -13.93
N LYS A 66 3.97 -1.55 -13.02
CA LYS A 66 4.34 -0.18 -13.37
C LYS A 66 5.65 -0.12 -14.15
N LYS A 67 6.66 -0.88 -13.74
CA LYS A 67 7.96 -0.95 -14.42
C LYS A 67 7.83 -1.59 -15.81
N MET A 68 7.04 -2.65 -15.96
CA MET A 68 6.80 -3.30 -17.24
C MET A 68 6.02 -2.40 -18.19
N CYS A 69 4.91 -1.81 -17.76
CA CYS A 69 4.12 -0.89 -18.59
C CYS A 69 4.87 0.41 -18.94
N SER A 70 5.78 0.88 -18.09
CA SER A 70 6.55 2.11 -18.37
C SER A 70 7.76 1.86 -19.28
N LYS A 71 8.41 0.69 -19.21
CA LYS A 71 9.56 0.36 -20.07
C LYS A 71 9.16 -0.29 -21.38
N MET A 72 8.03 -0.98 -21.39
CA MET A 72 7.42 -1.51 -22.60
C MET A 72 6.43 -0.44 -23.07
N GLN A 73 6.87 0.46 -23.97
CA GLN A 73 5.92 1.06 -24.90
C GLN A 73 5.32 -0.11 -25.67
N ILE A 74 4.23 -0.67 -25.15
CA ILE A 74 3.44 -1.67 -25.86
C ILE A 74 2.86 -0.86 -27.01
N SER A 75 3.57 -0.84 -28.15
CA SER A 75 2.99 -0.49 -29.42
C SER A 75 1.73 -1.34 -29.52
N PRO A 76 0.53 -0.73 -29.55
CA PRO A 76 -0.67 -1.52 -29.66
C PRO A 76 -0.51 -2.31 -30.95
N VAL A 77 -0.55 -3.64 -30.84
CA VAL A 77 -0.67 -4.50 -32.01
C VAL A 77 -1.93 -4.03 -32.72
N LYS A 78 -1.75 -3.26 -33.79
CA LYS A 78 -2.83 -2.89 -34.70
C LYS A 78 -3.36 -4.22 -35.23
N LYS A 79 -4.56 -4.58 -34.78
CA LYS A 79 -5.39 -5.55 -35.47
C LYS A 79 -5.82 -4.98 -36.81
#